data_AF-A0A3D1F132-F1
#
_entry.id   AF-A0A3D1F132-F1
#
_cell.length_a   1.000
_cell.length_b   1.000
_cell.length_c   1.000
_cell.angle_alpha   90.00
_cell.angle_beta   90.00
_cell.angle_gamma   90.00
#
_symmetry.space_group_name_H-M   'P 1'
#
loop_
_entity.id
_entity.type
_entity.pdbx_description
1 polymer ?
#
loop_
_entity_poly.entity_id
_entity_poly.type
_entity_poly.pdbx_seq_one_letter_code
_entity_poly.pdbx_strand_id
1 'polypeptide(L)'
;RGVAQIAKDHAGNYAHVTTRANLQIREIPPTDTIHVLNGLADLGIITRGAGGDNLRNITASPTAGIDSQELIDTAQLSKDM
;
A
#
# COMPACT_ATOMS: atom_id res chain seq x y z
N ARG A 1 -2.31 -9.65 6.72
CA ARG A 1 -1.74 -11.03 6.63
C ARG A 1 -1.26 -11.34 5.21
N GLY A 2 -2.06 -11.13 4.16
CA GLY A 2 -1.66 -11.42 2.77
C GLY A 2 -0.35 -10.76 2.30
N VAL A 3 -0.16 -9.46 2.52
CA VAL A 3 1.10 -8.76 2.15
C VAL A 3 2.34 -9.39 2.78
N ALA A 4 2.25 -9.82 4.05
CA ALA A 4 3.38 -10.47 4.74
C ALA A 4 3.68 -11.84 4.15
N GLN A 5 2.65 -12.61 3.76
CA GLN A 5 2.83 -13.90 3.10
C GLN A 5 3.49 -13.74 1.73
N ILE A 6 3.04 -12.76 0.93
CA ILE A 6 3.65 -12.44 -0.37
C ILE A 6 5.12 -12.05 -0.21
N ALA A 7 5.44 -11.21 0.77
CA ALA A 7 6.82 -10.81 1.03
C ALA A 7 7.70 -12.00 1.43
N LYS A 8 7.15 -12.95 2.19
CA LYS A 8 7.86 -14.17 2.62
C LYS A 8 8.10 -15.16 1.48
N ASP A 9 7.12 -15.36 0.62
CA ASP A 9 7.17 -16.42 -0.39
C ASP A 9 7.86 -15.98 -1.69
N HIS A 10 7.82 -14.68 -2.00
CA HIS A 10 8.18 -14.15 -3.32
C HIS A 10 9.15 -12.95 -3.27
N ALA A 11 9.71 -12.64 -2.10
CA ALA A 11 10.58 -11.47 -1.91
C ALA A 11 11.52 -11.66 -0.71
N GLY A 12 12.06 -10.56 -0.16
CA GLY A 12 13.03 -10.58 0.94
C GLY A 12 12.50 -10.99 2.33
N ASN A 13 11.23 -11.41 2.47
CA ASN A 13 10.58 -11.71 3.77
C ASN A 13 10.45 -10.50 4.71
N TYR A 14 10.37 -9.29 4.15
CA TYR A 14 10.05 -8.08 4.89
C TYR A 14 9.33 -7.05 4.02
N ALA A 15 8.70 -6.08 4.68
CA ALA A 15 8.15 -4.89 4.05
C ALA A 15 8.44 -3.66 4.91
N HIS A 16 8.60 -2.50 4.28
CA HIS A 16 8.81 -1.23 4.97
C HIS A 16 7.56 -0.37 4.93
N VAL A 17 7.26 0.30 6.04
CA VAL A 17 6.33 1.43 6.08
C VAL A 17 7.07 2.68 5.64
N THR A 18 6.46 3.44 4.74
CA THR A 18 7.02 4.69 4.21
C THR A 18 6.51 5.91 4.96
N THR A 19 7.15 7.07 4.74
CA THR A 19 6.71 8.38 5.27
C THR A 19 5.37 8.85 4.71
N ARG A 20 4.81 8.15 3.73
CA ARG A 20 3.48 8.43 3.15
C ARG A 20 2.44 7.35 3.53
N ALA A 21 2.61 6.66 4.64
CA ALA A 21 1.70 5.62 5.12
C ALA A 21 1.40 4.51 4.09
N ASN A 22 2.41 4.15 3.30
CA ASN A 22 2.34 3.08 2.29
C ASN A 22 3.33 1.95 2.62
N LEU A 23 3.14 0.77 2.04
CA LEU A 23 4.01 -0.40 2.19
C LEU A 23 4.92 -0.61 0.97
N GLN A 24 6.17 -1.02 1.21
CA GLN A 24 7.12 -1.42 0.17
C GLN A 24 7.67 -2.81 0.44
N ILE A 25 7.39 -3.75 -0.46
CA ILE A 25 8.04 -5.07 -0.52
C ILE A 25 9.34 -4.92 -1.32
N ARG A 26 10.42 -5.56 -0.88
CA ARG A 26 11.76 -5.44 -1.47
C ARG A 26 12.34 -6.80 -1.83
N GLU A 27 13.37 -6.77 -2.69
CA GLU A 27 14.09 -7.97 -3.13
C GLU A 27 13.20 -8.95 -3.91
N ILE A 28 12.27 -8.41 -4.71
CA ILE A 28 11.43 -9.20 -5.62
C ILE A 28 12.29 -9.60 -6.83
N PRO A 29 12.56 -10.90 -7.06
CA PRO A 29 13.28 -11.34 -8.24
C PRO A 29 12.37 -11.19 -9.49
N PRO A 30 12.95 -11.01 -10.69
CA PRO A 30 12.15 -10.83 -11.91
C PRO A 30 11.13 -11.94 -12.16
N THR A 31 11.48 -13.19 -11.81
CA THR A 31 10.63 -14.39 -11.96
C THR A 31 9.36 -14.35 -11.11
N ASP A 32 9.38 -13.63 -9.98
CA ASP A 32 8.25 -13.56 -9.04
C ASP A 32 7.39 -12.31 -9.19
N THR A 33 7.76 -11.40 -10.11
CA THR A 33 7.04 -10.13 -10.31
C THR A 33 5.53 -10.34 -10.52
N ILE A 34 5.15 -11.30 -11.35
CA ILE A 34 3.73 -11.59 -11.65
C ILE A 34 3.01 -12.18 -10.45
N HIS A 35 3.67 -13.03 -9.66
CA HIS A 35 3.10 -13.60 -8.43
C HIS A 35 2.81 -12.52 -7.40
N VAL A 36 3.74 -11.57 -7.20
CA VAL A 36 3.54 -10.44 -6.30
C VAL A 36 2.39 -9.55 -6.79
N LEU A 37 2.37 -9.19 -8.07
CA LEU A 37 1.34 -8.31 -8.61
C LEU A 37 -0.06 -8.92 -8.54
N ASN A 38 -0.22 -10.19 -8.92
CA ASN A 38 -1.50 -10.88 -8.85
C ASN A 38 -1.94 -11.11 -7.41
N GLY A 39 -1.02 -11.54 -6.53
CA GLY A 39 -1.32 -11.73 -5.12
C GLY A 39 -1.78 -10.45 -4.42
N LEU A 40 -1.20 -9.29 -4.78
CA LEU A 40 -1.69 -8.00 -4.29
C LEU A 40 -3.06 -7.64 -4.87
N ALA A 41 -3.29 -7.90 -6.17
CA ALA A 41 -4.58 -7.67 -6.80
C ALA A 41 -5.70 -8.51 -6.17
N ASP A 42 -5.45 -9.78 -5.85
CA ASP A 42 -6.40 -10.68 -5.17
C ASP A 42 -6.77 -10.18 -3.76
N LEU A 43 -5.89 -9.39 -3.13
CA LEU A 43 -6.15 -8.72 -1.86
C LEU A 43 -6.85 -7.37 -2.01
N GLY A 44 -7.17 -6.94 -3.24
CA GLY A 44 -7.74 -5.62 -3.54
C GLY A 44 -6.74 -4.48 -3.45
N ILE A 45 -5.43 -4.77 -3.48
CA ILE A 45 -4.36 -3.75 -3.40
C ILE A 45 -3.91 -3.36 -4.81
N ILE A 46 -3.99 -2.07 -5.11
CA ILE A 46 -3.58 -1.51 -6.40
C ILE A 46 -2.16 -0.94 -6.28
N THR A 47 -1.25 -1.40 -7.16
CA THR A 47 0.15 -0.93 -7.20
C THR A 47 0.43 0.06 -8.34
N ARG A 48 -0.54 0.25 -9.25
CA ARG A 48 -0.44 1.16 -10.40
C ARG A 48 -0.26 2.60 -9.93
N GLY A 49 0.62 3.35 -10.60
CA GLY A 49 0.83 4.78 -10.30
C GLY A 49 1.69 5.07 -9.07
N ALA A 50 2.21 4.05 -8.37
CA ALA A 50 3.00 4.26 -7.15
C ALA A 50 4.39 4.92 -7.37
N GLY A 51 4.87 5.02 -8.61
CA GLY A 51 6.21 5.54 -8.95
C GLY A 51 6.25 6.28 -10.29
N GLY A 52 7.44 6.76 -10.68
CA GLY A 52 7.63 7.61 -11.86
C GLY A 52 6.93 8.97 -11.72
N ASP A 53 6.50 9.51 -12.86
CA ASP A 53 5.83 10.81 -13.00
C ASP A 53 4.31 10.68 -12.78
N ASN A 54 3.93 10.06 -11.66
CA ASN A 54 2.54 9.86 -11.25
C ASN A 54 2.26 10.56 -9.92
N LEU A 55 0.98 10.81 -9.66
CA LEU A 55 0.51 11.16 -8.33
C LEU A 55 0.92 10.06 -7.34
N ARG A 56 1.47 10.48 -6.19
CA ARG A 56 1.90 9.56 -5.13
C ARG A 56 0.73 9.22 -4.22
N ASN A 57 0.98 8.30 -3.28
CA ASN A 57 -0.02 7.87 -2.30
C ASN A 57 -0.72 9.07 -1.64
N ILE A 58 -2.05 9.11 -1.66
CA ILE A 58 -2.84 10.13 -0.99
C ILE A 58 -2.80 9.84 0.52
N THR A 59 -2.30 10.81 1.30
CA THR A 59 -2.13 10.65 2.74
C THR A 59 -3.34 11.23 3.47
N ALA A 60 -3.96 10.43 4.33
CA ALA A 60 -5.05 10.84 5.21
C ALA A 60 -4.58 10.93 6.67
N SER A 61 -5.40 11.52 7.54
CA SER A 61 -5.21 11.41 8.98
C SER A 61 -5.24 9.93 9.40
N PRO A 62 -4.30 9.47 10.24
CA PRO A 62 -4.27 8.07 10.69
C PRO A 62 -5.46 7.71 11.59
N THR A 63 -6.17 8.71 12.12
CA THR A 63 -7.33 8.55 13.03
C THR A 63 -8.64 9.04 12.40
N ALA A 64 -8.66 9.23 11.08
CA ALA A 64 -9.86 9.67 10.36
C ALA A 64 -11.07 8.74 10.62
N GLY A 65 -12.23 9.32 10.92
CA GLY A 65 -13.48 8.64 11.22
C GLY A 65 -13.61 8.11 12.66
N ILE A 66 -12.57 8.26 13.49
CA ILE A 66 -12.55 7.74 14.88
C ILE A 66 -12.07 8.73 15.94
N ASP A 67 -11.37 9.80 15.56
CA ASP A 67 -10.95 10.85 16.49
C ASP A 67 -12.12 11.79 16.80
N SER A 68 -12.48 11.91 18.08
CA SER A 68 -13.57 12.78 18.53
C SER A 68 -13.28 14.28 18.32
N GLN A 69 -12.03 14.65 18.07
CA GLN A 69 -11.60 16.01 17.78
C GLN A 69 -11.37 16.24 16.28
N GLU A 70 -11.65 15.27 15.41
CA GLU A 70 -11.45 15.48 13.98
C GLU A 70 -12.37 16.58 13.43
N LEU A 71 -11.83 17.43 12.57
CA LEU A 71 -12.63 18.45 11.88
C LEU A 71 -13.41 17.84 10.71
N ILE A 72 -12.83 16.84 10.06
CA ILE A 72 -13.39 16.16 8.88
C ILE A 72 -12.75 14.78 8.70
N ASP A 73 -13.55 13.80 8.28
CA ASP A 73 -13.05 12.48 7.89
C ASP A 73 -12.28 12.57 6.56
N THR A 74 -10.96 12.65 6.68
CA THR A 74 -10.04 12.71 5.54
C THR A 74 -9.90 11.39 4.77
N ALA A 75 -10.30 10.25 5.35
CA ALA A 75 -10.23 8.96 4.68
C ALA A 75 -11.27 8.85 3.55
N GLN A 76 -12.45 9.44 3.74
CA GLN A 76 -13.45 9.49 2.68
C GLN A 76 -12.98 10.37 1.51
N LEU A 77 -12.45 11.57 1.80
CA LEU A 77 -11.90 12.46 0.78
C LEU A 77 -10.76 11.80 -0.02
N SER A 78 -9.90 11.02 0.66
CA SER A 78 -8.78 10.34 0.01
C SER A 78 -9.20 9.20 -0.91
N LYS A 79 -10.37 8.59 -0.69
CA LYS A 79 -10.93 7.54 -1.57
C LYS A 79 -11.56 8.10 -2.84
N ASP A 80 -12.02 9.34 -2.79
CA ASP A 80 -12.68 10.00 -3.91
C ASP A 80 -11.69 10.62 -4.92
N MET A 81 -10.38 10.59 -4.60
CA MET A 81 -9.28 11.05 -5.46
C MET A 81 -8.70 9.93 -6.32
#